data_AF-A0A2I1FR39-F1
#
_entry.id   AF-A0A2I1FR39-F1
#
_cell.length_a   1.000
_cell.length_b   1.000
_cell.length_c   1.000
_cell.angle_alpha   90.00
_cell.angle_beta   90.00
_cell.angle_gamma   90.00
#
_symmetry.space_group_name_H-M   'P 1'
#
loop_
_entity.id
_entity.type
_entity.pdbx_description
1 polymer ?
#
loop_
_entity_poly.entity_id
_entity_poly.type
_entity_poly.pdbx_seq_one_letter_code
_entity_poly.pdbx_strand_id
1 'polypeptide(L)'
;MMNQYREINDINRKKQVDAMAPKLIQDIFKLFWFRTNVQEPEIKIEYFKSNCIIDPNMMKGTWNDDDEINKLRVDICYFPLVGRDFDSSDARIYTPAKVFPREIW
;
A
#
# COMPACT_ATOMS: atom_id res chain seq x y z
N MET A 1 -15.65 12.75 -1.93
CA MET A 1 -16.02 11.50 -2.64
C MET A 1 -15.19 11.44 -3.92
N MET A 2 -14.75 10.26 -4.40
CA MET A 2 -13.62 10.11 -5.37
C MET A 2 -13.64 11.00 -6.62
N ASN A 3 -14.80 11.51 -7.03
CA ASN A 3 -14.95 12.45 -8.14
C ASN A 3 -14.16 13.76 -7.97
N GLN A 4 -13.71 14.09 -6.75
CA GLN A 4 -12.81 15.24 -6.50
C GLN A 4 -11.37 14.98 -6.98
N TYR A 5 -10.98 13.71 -7.09
CA TYR A 5 -9.62 13.31 -7.45
C TYR A 5 -9.54 12.67 -8.84
N ARG A 6 -10.67 12.18 -9.38
CA ARG A 6 -10.74 11.56 -10.71
C ARG A 6 -12.14 11.66 -11.30
N GLU A 7 -12.21 11.99 -12.59
CA GLU A 7 -13.41 11.86 -13.41
C GLU A 7 -13.29 10.66 -14.37
N ILE A 8 -14.37 9.89 -14.55
CA ILE A 8 -14.46 8.83 -15.57
C ILE A 8 -15.48 9.28 -16.60
N ASN A 9 -14.99 9.68 -17.77
CA ASN A 9 -15.83 10.18 -18.86
C ASN A 9 -16.62 9.07 -19.56
N ASP A 10 -16.07 7.85 -19.61
CA ASP A 10 -16.76 6.70 -20.17
C ASP A 10 -17.86 6.20 -19.21
N ILE A 11 -19.10 6.35 -19.63
CA ILE A 11 -20.30 5.99 -18.84
C ILE A 11 -20.35 4.49 -18.52
N ASN A 12 -19.96 3.64 -19.46
CA ASN A 12 -19.99 2.19 -19.27
C ASN A 12 -18.92 1.77 -18.27
N ARG A 13 -17.70 2.31 -18.42
CA ARG A 13 -16.61 2.10 -17.46
C ARG A 13 -16.98 2.61 -16.07
N LYS A 14 -17.61 3.78 -15.97
CA LYS A 14 -18.07 4.35 -14.70
C LYS A 14 -19.05 3.41 -14.00
N LYS A 15 -20.09 2.94 -14.71
CA LYS A 15 -21.05 1.98 -14.16
C LYS A 15 -20.39 0.68 -13.69
N GLN A 16 -19.44 0.15 -14.45
CA GLN A 16 -18.70 -1.05 -14.06
C GLN A 16 -17.87 -0.83 -12.78
N VAL A 17 -17.13 0.29 -12.71
CA VAL A 17 -16.33 0.64 -11.52
C VAL A 17 -17.23 0.82 -10.29
N ASP A 18 -18.33 1.55 -10.43
CA ASP A 18 -19.26 1.81 -9.34
C ASP A 18 -19.92 0.51 -8.85
N ALA A 19 -20.26 -0.42 -9.76
CA ALA A 19 -20.80 -1.73 -9.40
C ALA A 19 -19.79 -2.64 -8.66
N MET A 20 -18.49 -2.48 -8.89
CA MET A 20 -17.45 -3.25 -8.20
C MET A 20 -17.13 -2.71 -6.80
N ALA A 21 -17.39 -1.43 -6.54
CA ALA A 21 -16.98 -0.77 -5.30
C ALA A 21 -17.51 -1.45 -4.02
N PRO A 22 -18.81 -1.85 -3.93
CA PRO A 22 -19.31 -2.50 -2.71
C PRO A 22 -18.57 -3.80 -2.37
N LYS A 23 -18.30 -4.63 -3.39
CA LYS A 23 -17.59 -5.90 -3.21
C LYS A 23 -16.14 -5.68 -2.78
N LEU A 24 -15.46 -4.72 -3.43
CA LEU A 24 -14.08 -4.37 -3.08
C LEU A 24 -13.97 -3.87 -1.63
N ILE A 25 -14.89 -3.01 -1.19
CA ILE A 25 -14.93 -2.52 0.19
C ILE A 25 -15.12 -3.69 1.17
N GLN A 26 -16.07 -4.58 0.91
CA GLN A 26 -16.29 -5.77 1.74
C GLN A 26 -15.04 -6.65 1.83
N ASP A 27 -14.34 -6.85 0.72
CA ASP A 27 -13.14 -7.69 0.68
C ASP A 27 -11.97 -7.03 1.44
N ILE A 28 -11.83 -5.70 1.38
CA ILE A 28 -10.87 -4.94 2.21
C ILE A 28 -11.15 -5.15 3.70
N PHE A 29 -12.39 -4.99 4.17
CA PHE A 29 -12.71 -5.21 5.58
C PHE A 29 -12.49 -6.67 5.99
N LYS A 30 -12.89 -7.64 5.16
CA LYS A 30 -12.66 -9.07 5.43
C LYS A 30 -11.18 -9.38 5.60
N LEU A 31 -10.31 -8.83 4.75
CA LEU A 31 -8.88 -9.12 4.78
C LEU A 31 -8.16 -8.32 5.87
N PHE A 32 -8.30 -7.01 5.89
CA PHE A 32 -7.45 -6.12 6.70
C PHE A 32 -8.03 -5.78 8.07
N TRP A 33 -9.33 -5.99 8.29
CA TRP A 33 -9.94 -5.79 9.61
C TRP A 33 -10.21 -7.12 10.30
N PHE A 34 -10.84 -8.08 9.65
CA PHE A 34 -11.20 -9.34 10.32
C PHE A 34 -10.03 -10.31 10.40
N ARG A 35 -9.41 -10.69 9.27
CA ARG A 35 -8.39 -11.75 9.28
C ARG A 35 -7.15 -11.39 10.09
N THR A 36 -6.69 -10.15 10.00
CA THR A 36 -5.51 -9.68 10.75
C THR A 36 -5.70 -9.67 12.27
N ASN A 37 -6.92 -9.44 12.74
CA ASN A 37 -7.24 -9.40 14.18
C ASN A 37 -7.64 -10.77 14.76
N VAL A 38 -7.83 -11.80 13.93
CA VAL A 38 -8.34 -13.12 14.37
C VAL A 38 -7.31 -14.23 14.18
N GLN A 39 -6.30 -14.05 13.33
CA GLN A 39 -5.23 -15.02 13.14
C GLN A 39 -4.13 -14.85 14.20
N GLU A 40 -3.67 -15.96 14.76
CA GLU A 40 -2.43 -16.02 15.54
C GLU A 40 -1.29 -16.55 14.65
N PRO A 41 -0.12 -15.87 14.60
CA PRO A 41 0.25 -14.65 15.33
C PRO A 41 -0.48 -13.41 14.80
N GLU A 42 -0.70 -12.42 15.67
CA GLU A 42 -1.30 -11.13 15.28
C GLU A 42 -0.46 -10.47 14.17
N ILE A 43 -1.13 -10.07 13.10
CA ILE A 43 -0.50 -9.46 11.92
C ILE A 43 -0.61 -7.94 12.03
N LYS A 44 0.52 -7.26 11.90
CA LYS A 44 0.61 -5.81 11.78
C LYS A 44 0.54 -5.37 10.32
N ILE A 45 -0.14 -4.25 10.11
CA ILE A 45 -0.27 -3.56 8.83
C ILE A 45 0.24 -2.13 9.01
N GLU A 46 1.17 -1.69 8.16
CA GLU A 46 1.73 -0.33 8.23
C GLU A 46 1.73 0.35 6.87
N TYR A 47 1.31 1.61 6.83
CA TYR A 47 1.39 2.48 5.66
C TYR A 47 2.51 3.50 5.86
N PHE A 48 3.38 3.61 4.86
CA PHE A 48 4.42 4.62 4.85
C PHE A 48 3.85 5.97 4.43
N LYS A 49 4.28 7.03 5.12
CA LYS A 49 3.87 8.40 4.81
C LYS A 49 4.62 8.90 3.57
N SER A 50 4.03 9.89 2.92
CA SER A 50 4.76 10.67 1.89
C SER A 50 6.02 11.27 2.51
N ASN A 51 7.08 11.38 1.71
CA ASN A 51 8.43 11.83 2.07
C ASN A 51 9.26 10.87 2.94
N CYS A 52 8.75 9.68 3.28
CA CYS A 52 9.57 8.64 3.91
C CYS A 52 10.71 8.20 2.96
N ILE A 53 11.87 7.88 3.53
CA ILE A 53 12.99 7.26 2.81
C ILE A 53 12.52 5.88 2.32
N ILE A 54 12.90 5.52 1.09
CA ILE A 54 12.62 4.20 0.56
C ILE A 54 13.51 3.18 1.28
N ASP A 55 12.88 2.16 1.86
CA ASP A 55 13.55 0.98 2.40
C ASP A 55 13.26 -0.22 1.50
N PRO A 56 14.22 -0.71 0.70
CA PRO A 56 14.06 -1.88 -0.17
C PRO A 56 13.65 -3.16 0.53
N ASN A 57 13.97 -3.29 1.83
CA ASN A 57 13.61 -4.49 2.59
C ASN A 57 12.12 -4.49 2.95
N MET A 58 11.52 -3.30 3.08
CA MET A 58 10.13 -3.13 3.49
C MET A 58 9.21 -2.66 2.37
N MET A 59 9.75 -2.15 1.27
CA MET A 59 9.00 -1.51 0.20
C MET A 59 9.35 -2.08 -1.18
N LYS A 60 8.35 -2.10 -2.06
CA LYS A 60 8.48 -2.40 -3.49
C LYS A 60 7.84 -1.29 -4.31
N GLY A 61 8.44 -0.99 -5.46
CA GLY A 61 7.92 -0.04 -6.43
C GLY A 61 8.74 -0.09 -7.70
N THR A 62 8.58 0.93 -8.54
CA THR A 62 9.28 1.04 -9.82
C THR A 62 10.50 1.96 -9.65
N TRP A 63 11.60 1.39 -9.16
CA TRP A 63 12.92 2.00 -9.18
C TRP A 63 13.94 0.94 -9.63
N ASN A 64 15.03 1.37 -10.22
CA ASN A 64 16.16 0.48 -10.51
C ASN A 64 16.96 0.29 -9.22
N ASP A 65 17.60 -0.87 -9.05
CA ASP A 65 18.42 -1.21 -7.87
C ASP A 65 19.76 -0.41 -7.78
N ASP A 66 19.86 0.69 -8.53
CA ASP A 66 21.04 1.54 -8.66
C ASP A 66 21.15 2.58 -7.52
N ASP A 67 22.28 3.27 -7.45
CA ASP A 67 22.64 4.30 -6.46
C ASP A 67 21.64 5.47 -6.33
N GLU A 68 20.63 5.54 -7.20
CA GLU A 68 19.63 6.59 -7.24
C GLU A 68 18.51 6.42 -6.21
N ILE A 69 18.37 5.25 -5.59
CA ILE A 69 17.32 5.02 -4.59
C ILE A 69 17.37 6.01 -3.41
N ASN A 70 18.58 6.48 -3.07
CA ASN A 70 18.79 7.49 -2.03
C ASN A 70 18.18 8.86 -2.38
N LYS A 71 18.00 9.15 -3.67
CA LYS A 71 17.35 10.37 -4.19
C LYS A 71 15.82 10.26 -4.21
N LEU A 72 15.28 9.07 -3.97
CA LEU A 72 13.85 8.81 -4.01
C LEU A 72 13.22 8.89 -2.62
N ARG A 73 11.96 9.33 -2.59
CA ARG A 73 11.07 9.23 -1.42
C ARG A 73 9.75 8.63 -1.82
N VAL A 74 9.05 8.10 -0.82
CA VAL A 74 7.65 7.70 -0.97
C VAL A 74 6.83 8.92 -1.37
N ASP A 75 6.16 8.86 -2.51
CA ASP A 75 5.08 9.78 -2.85
C ASP A 75 3.76 9.24 -2.28
N ILE A 76 3.40 8.02 -2.71
CA ILE A 76 2.16 7.34 -2.34
C ILE A 76 2.46 5.90 -1.91
N CYS A 77 2.00 5.51 -0.73
CA CYS A 77 1.92 4.11 -0.32
C CYS A 77 0.52 3.57 -0.62
N TYR A 78 0.37 2.80 -1.70
CA TYR A 78 -0.94 2.33 -2.18
C TYR A 78 -1.28 0.90 -1.75
N PHE A 79 -0.32 0.19 -1.16
CA PHE A 79 -0.55 -1.07 -0.47
C PHE A 79 0.37 -1.16 0.75
N PRO A 80 -0.12 -1.60 1.92
CA PRO A 80 0.65 -1.53 3.14
C PRO A 80 1.72 -2.62 3.24
N LEU A 81 2.68 -2.42 4.13
CA LEU A 81 3.53 -3.46 4.67
C LEU A 81 2.65 -4.40 5.51
N VAL A 82 2.83 -5.71 5.35
CA VAL A 82 2.13 -6.74 6.13
C VAL A 82 3.16 -7.67 6.74
N GLY A 83 3.08 -7.86 8.05
CA GLY A 83 4.08 -8.64 8.79
C GLY A 83 3.79 -8.68 10.28
N ARG A 84 4.82 -8.92 11.08
CA ARG A 84 4.74 -8.87 12.55
C ARG A 84 6.05 -8.38 13.14
N ASP A 85 5.97 -7.93 14.38
CA ASP A 85 7.13 -7.61 15.22
C ASP A 85 8.11 -6.60 14.60
N PHE A 86 7.60 -5.63 13.82
CA PHE A 86 8.41 -4.64 13.07
C PHE A 86 9.44 -3.87 13.91
N ASP A 87 9.17 -3.69 15.21
CA ASP A 87 10.04 -2.98 16.14
C ASP A 87 11.11 -3.87 16.81
N SER A 88 11.18 -5.16 16.44
CA SER A 88 12.10 -6.13 17.05
C SER A 88 13.04 -6.75 16.01
N SER A 89 14.12 -7.38 16.48
CA SER A 89 15.03 -8.15 15.62
C SER A 89 14.36 -9.37 14.97
N ASP A 90 13.20 -9.80 15.48
CA ASP A 90 12.44 -10.94 14.97
C ASP A 90 11.36 -10.51 13.94
N ALA A 91 11.43 -9.27 13.45
CA ALA A 91 10.53 -8.74 12.44
C ALA A 91 10.40 -9.71 11.25
N ARG A 92 9.17 -10.08 10.93
CA ARG A 92 8.87 -10.89 9.75
C ARG A 92 7.97 -10.14 8.81
N ILE A 93 8.49 -9.89 7.62
CA ILE A 93 7.76 -9.26 6.52
C ILE A 93 7.14 -10.37 5.68
N TYR A 94 5.81 -10.38 5.59
CA TYR A 94 5.08 -11.30 4.72
C TYR A 94 4.82 -10.68 3.35
N THR A 95 4.56 -9.38 3.31
CA THR A 95 4.36 -8.64 2.07
C THR A 95 4.93 -7.23 2.24
N PRO A 96 5.91 -6.82 1.43
CA PRO A 96 6.41 -5.45 1.45
C PRO A 96 5.34 -4.47 1.00
N ALA A 97 5.39 -3.24 1.51
CA ALA A 97 4.54 -2.16 1.05
C ALA A 97 4.75 -1.90 -0.43
N LYS A 98 3.69 -1.51 -1.14
CA LYS A 98 3.80 -1.04 -2.52
C LYS A 98 3.73 0.47 -2.54
N VAL A 99 4.81 1.08 -3.02
CA VAL A 99 4.98 2.53 -3.00
C VAL A 99 5.29 3.06 -4.39
N PHE A 100 4.77 4.24 -4.69
CA PHE A 100 5.15 5.03 -5.85
C PHE A 100 6.27 5.99 -5.42
N PRO A 101 7.47 5.92 -6.04
CA PRO A 101 8.57 6.79 -5.69
C PRO A 101 8.45 8.16 -6.40
N ARG A 102 9.00 9.19 -5.78
CA ARG A 102 9.30 10.48 -6.42
C ARG A 102 10.72 10.92 -6.11
N GLU A 103 11.34 11.60 -7.06
CA GLU A 103 12.63 12.25 -6.85
C GLU A 103 12.48 13.48 -5.95
N ILE A 104 13.49 13.71 -5.10
CA ILE A 104 13.65 14.97 -4.40
C ILE A 104 14.63 15.82 -5.22
N TRP A 105 14.11 16.84 -5.89
CA TRP A 105 14.90 17.89 -6.51
C TRP A 105 15.31 18.93 -5.46
#